data_AF-A0A2N1SAL8-F1
#
_entry.id   AF-A0A2N1SAL8-F1
#
_cell.length_a   1.000
_cell.length_b   1.000
_cell.length_c   1.000
_cell.angle_alpha   90.00
_cell.angle_beta   90.00
_cell.angle_gamma   90.00
#
_symmetry.space_group_name_H-M   'P 1'
#
loop_
_entity.id
_entity.type
_entity.pdbx_description
1 polymer ?
#
loop_
_entity_poly.entity_id
_entity_poly.type
_entity_poly.pdbx_seq_one_letter_code
_entity_poly.pdbx_strand_id
1 'polypeptide(L)'
;MAYKAPVVPLKLILSQIKDMQVVLFKKTDLTNFFKQKSESLSEETLSSLFDDIFAFNAYLGRLEGYPSFEKIPYWEYSTCLEWVESHILSGDSFELNLKNTKRFLGNIHLYYDYLISTGKMKNTDNLDKALKEICGGKRLKLVTDIPFTGDETYTAIYQDGKEVRFDVSDYWILILHTTLFDNNWTKVLEAAFGVSGERVKKVKSLQEKMDLFGKSGLWDISYNDVTKAEAKRAMNWFFGKAK
;
A
#
# COMPACT_ATOMS: atom_id res chain seq x y z
N MET A 1 -19.20 -26.05 -16.67
CA MET A 1 -20.15 -25.04 -16.16
C MET A 1 -19.36 -24.08 -15.30
N ALA A 2 -19.33 -22.79 -15.63
CA ALA A 2 -18.67 -21.80 -14.77
C ALA A 2 -19.50 -21.65 -13.49
N TYR A 3 -18.87 -21.86 -12.33
CA TYR A 3 -19.50 -21.64 -11.04
C TYR A 3 -19.83 -20.14 -10.89
N LYS A 4 -21.11 -19.80 -10.76
CA LYS A 4 -21.54 -18.42 -10.50
C LYS A 4 -21.53 -18.24 -8.98
N ALA A 5 -20.74 -17.27 -8.49
CA ALA A 5 -20.69 -16.96 -7.06
C ALA A 5 -22.11 -16.65 -6.53
N PRO A 6 -22.44 -17.07 -5.29
CA PRO A 6 -23.75 -16.82 -4.71
C PRO A 6 -23.98 -15.31 -4.54
N VAL A 7 -25.15 -14.82 -4.99
CA VAL A 7 -25.54 -13.42 -4.82
C VAL A 7 -25.86 -13.15 -3.34
N VAL A 8 -25.18 -12.17 -2.74
CA VAL A 8 -25.37 -11.76 -1.35
C VAL A 8 -26.40 -10.62 -1.29
N PRO A 9 -27.58 -10.81 -0.66
CA PRO A 9 -28.57 -9.75 -0.56
C PRO A 9 -28.13 -8.64 0.38
N LEU A 10 -28.64 -7.41 0.18
CA LEU A 10 -28.28 -6.23 0.99
C LEU A 10 -28.37 -6.51 2.50
N LYS A 11 -29.42 -7.19 2.98
CA LYS A 11 -29.57 -7.50 4.41
C LYS A 11 -28.38 -8.29 4.96
N LEU A 12 -27.85 -9.22 4.18
CA LEU A 12 -26.69 -10.03 4.57
C LEU A 12 -25.40 -9.21 4.48
N ILE A 13 -25.23 -8.40 3.43
CA ILE A 13 -24.12 -7.43 3.32
C ILE A 13 -24.05 -6.53 4.57
N LEU A 14 -25.17 -5.92 4.96
CA LEU A 14 -25.23 -5.05 6.12
C LEU A 14 -24.92 -5.78 7.43
N SER A 15 -25.34 -7.05 7.54
CA SER A 15 -24.98 -7.90 8.68
C SER A 15 -23.47 -8.17 8.72
N GLN A 16 -22.85 -8.50 7.57
CA GLN A 16 -21.42 -8.78 7.49
C GLN A 16 -20.58 -7.54 7.80
N ILE A 17 -20.97 -6.35 7.32
CA ILE A 17 -20.28 -5.08 7.65
C ILE A 17 -20.25 -4.82 9.17
N LYS A 18 -21.32 -5.20 9.89
CA LYS A 18 -21.40 -5.04 11.35
C LYS A 18 -20.28 -5.81 12.06
N ASP A 19 -20.00 -7.03 11.59
CA ASP A 19 -19.05 -7.95 12.22
C ASP A 19 -17.63 -7.84 11.62
N MET A 20 -17.49 -7.18 10.46
CA MET A 20 -16.23 -6.99 9.77
C MET A 20 -15.19 -6.24 10.63
N GLN A 21 -13.95 -6.70 10.65
CA GLN A 21 -12.83 -5.88 11.13
C GLN A 21 -12.40 -4.94 10.02
N VAL A 22 -12.30 -3.64 10.33
CA VAL A 22 -12.03 -2.59 9.34
C VAL A 22 -10.70 -1.91 9.65
N VAL A 23 -9.93 -1.62 8.61
CA VAL A 23 -8.62 -0.96 8.75
C VAL A 23 -8.75 0.54 8.54
N LEU A 24 -8.89 0.97 7.29
CA LEU A 24 -9.13 2.38 6.93
C LEU A 24 -10.61 2.71 6.76
N PHE A 25 -11.44 1.69 6.56
CA PHE A 25 -12.88 1.85 6.41
C PHE A 25 -13.56 2.20 7.74
N LYS A 26 -14.70 2.89 7.66
CA LYS A 26 -15.63 3.06 8.79
C LYS A 26 -16.91 2.27 8.52
N LYS A 27 -17.34 1.44 9.47
CA LYS A 27 -18.55 0.61 9.35
C LYS A 27 -19.81 1.40 9.02
N THR A 28 -19.96 2.58 9.63
CA THR A 28 -21.08 3.49 9.36
C THR A 28 -21.07 3.99 7.92
N ASP A 29 -19.89 4.27 7.38
CA ASP A 29 -19.73 4.81 6.03
C ASP A 29 -19.99 3.73 4.99
N LEU A 30 -19.48 2.51 5.22
CA LEU A 30 -19.82 1.33 4.43
C LEU A 30 -21.33 1.04 4.45
N THR A 31 -21.94 1.04 5.64
CA THR A 31 -23.39 0.78 5.79
C THR A 31 -24.21 1.78 4.97
N ASN A 32 -23.89 3.07 5.07
CA ASN A 32 -24.62 4.12 4.36
C ASN A 32 -24.37 4.06 2.85
N PHE A 33 -23.12 3.79 2.44
CA PHE A 33 -22.77 3.59 1.03
C PHE A 33 -23.55 2.44 0.39
N PHE A 34 -23.59 1.26 1.02
CA PHE A 34 -24.31 0.10 0.46
C PHE A 34 -25.82 0.32 0.44
N LYS A 35 -26.40 1.00 1.43
CA LYS A 35 -27.81 1.42 1.39
C LYS A 35 -28.09 2.33 0.20
N GLN A 36 -27.29 3.39 0.04
CA GLN A 36 -27.44 4.32 -1.09
C GLN A 36 -27.29 3.61 -2.44
N LYS A 37 -26.29 2.73 -2.60
CA LYS A 37 -26.06 2.01 -3.86
C LYS A 37 -27.17 1.01 -4.16
N SER A 38 -27.80 0.41 -3.15
CA SER A 38 -28.91 -0.53 -3.34
C SER A 38 -30.17 0.10 -3.98
N GLU A 39 -30.31 1.42 -3.92
CA GLU A 39 -31.41 2.14 -4.59
C GLU A 39 -31.24 2.17 -6.12
N SER A 40 -30.01 1.94 -6.61
CA SER A 40 -29.64 2.13 -8.02
C SER A 40 -28.99 0.91 -8.69
N LEU A 41 -28.49 -0.05 -7.91
CA LEU A 41 -27.79 -1.22 -8.41
C LEU A 41 -28.61 -2.50 -8.19
N SER A 42 -28.49 -3.45 -9.12
CA SER A 42 -29.03 -4.80 -8.93
C SER A 42 -28.32 -5.52 -7.79
N GLU A 43 -28.98 -6.51 -7.17
CA GLU A 43 -28.37 -7.32 -6.10
C GLU A 43 -27.07 -8.02 -6.54
N GLU A 44 -27.01 -8.50 -7.78
CA GLU A 44 -25.79 -9.10 -8.35
C GLU A 44 -24.63 -8.10 -8.41
N THR A 45 -24.90 -6.87 -8.85
CA THR A 45 -23.88 -5.82 -8.91
C THR A 45 -23.47 -5.35 -7.51
N LEU A 46 -24.44 -5.26 -6.59
CA LEU A 46 -24.19 -4.87 -5.21
C LEU A 46 -23.35 -5.91 -4.45
N SER A 47 -23.63 -7.20 -4.68
CA SER A 47 -22.83 -8.31 -4.17
C SER A 47 -21.40 -8.24 -4.70
N SER A 48 -21.24 -8.05 -6.01
CA SER A 48 -19.92 -7.93 -6.65
C SER A 48 -19.11 -6.73 -6.14
N LEU A 49 -19.77 -5.60 -5.89
CA LEU A 49 -19.19 -4.42 -5.25
C LEU A 49 -18.76 -4.71 -3.81
N PHE A 50 -19.60 -5.43 -3.05
CA PHE A 50 -19.26 -5.82 -1.68
C PHE A 50 -18.06 -6.74 -1.64
N ASP A 51 -17.99 -7.74 -2.51
CA ASP A 51 -16.87 -8.68 -2.58
C ASP A 51 -15.54 -7.95 -2.86
N ASP A 52 -15.53 -6.98 -3.78
CA ASP A 52 -14.33 -6.18 -4.07
C ASP A 52 -13.89 -5.29 -2.90
N ILE A 53 -14.85 -4.64 -2.23
CA ILE A 53 -14.57 -3.79 -1.07
C ILE A 53 -14.09 -4.63 0.12
N PHE A 54 -14.70 -5.81 0.33
CA PHE A 54 -14.27 -6.76 1.35
C PHE A 54 -12.85 -7.25 1.08
N ALA A 55 -12.56 -7.63 -0.16
CA ALA A 55 -11.25 -8.07 -0.61
C ALA A 55 -10.18 -6.99 -0.40
N PHE A 56 -10.49 -5.75 -0.77
CA PHE A 56 -9.59 -4.64 -0.53
C PHE A 56 -9.37 -4.40 0.97
N ASN A 57 -10.41 -4.45 1.81
CA ASN A 57 -10.25 -4.33 3.26
C ASN A 57 -9.39 -5.45 3.85
N ALA A 58 -9.55 -6.69 3.38
CA ALA A 58 -8.71 -7.81 3.80
C ALA A 58 -7.24 -7.56 3.43
N TYR A 59 -6.98 -7.06 2.22
CA TYR A 59 -5.63 -6.65 1.81
C TYR A 59 -5.06 -5.56 2.71
N LEU A 60 -5.84 -4.52 3.04
CA LEU A 60 -5.41 -3.45 3.93
C LEU A 60 -5.02 -3.96 5.32
N GLY A 61 -5.60 -5.08 5.78
CA GLY A 61 -5.23 -5.73 7.04
C GLY A 61 -3.77 -6.20 7.08
N ARG A 62 -3.14 -6.36 5.92
CA ARG A 62 -1.71 -6.71 5.78
C ARG A 62 -0.81 -5.48 5.75
N LEU A 63 -1.35 -4.29 5.52
CA LEU A 63 -0.54 -3.08 5.38
C LEU A 63 -0.24 -2.48 6.75
N GLU A 64 1.04 -2.39 7.09
CA GLU A 64 1.50 -1.58 8.21
C GLU A 64 1.69 -0.13 7.73
N GLY A 65 0.73 0.75 8.03
CA GLY A 65 1.08 2.16 8.26
C GLY A 65 0.66 3.24 7.24
N TYR A 66 -0.24 2.99 6.28
CA TYR A 66 -0.86 4.11 5.56
C TYR A 66 -1.91 4.81 6.45
N PRO A 67 -1.82 6.13 6.70
CA PRO A 67 -2.72 6.82 7.64
C PRO A 67 -4.10 7.14 7.04
N SER A 68 -4.25 7.05 5.72
CA SER A 68 -5.51 7.29 5.01
C SER A 68 -5.47 6.68 3.60
N PHE A 69 -6.63 6.60 2.95
CA PHE A 69 -6.74 6.10 1.57
C PHE A 69 -5.94 6.93 0.57
N GLU A 70 -5.91 8.26 0.71
CA GLU A 70 -5.13 9.16 -0.16
C GLU A 70 -3.63 8.87 -0.16
N LYS A 71 -3.14 8.26 0.92
CA LYS A 71 -1.72 7.95 1.12
C LYS A 71 -1.31 6.59 0.58
N ILE A 72 -2.25 5.79 0.10
CA ILE A 72 -1.95 4.55 -0.60
C ILE A 72 -1.37 4.91 -1.98
N PRO A 73 -0.10 4.62 -2.27
CA PRO A 73 0.51 4.99 -3.53
C PRO A 73 -0.05 4.14 -4.67
N TYR A 74 -0.08 4.69 -5.88
CA TYR A 74 -0.69 4.03 -7.04
C TYR A 74 -0.17 2.61 -7.32
N TRP A 75 1.11 2.33 -7.01
CA TRP A 75 1.72 1.03 -7.25
C TRP A 75 1.25 -0.04 -6.25
N GLU A 76 0.82 0.33 -5.05
CA GLU A 76 0.32 -0.58 -4.01
C GLU A 76 -0.93 -1.32 -4.49
N TYR A 77 -1.71 -0.69 -5.37
CA TYR A 77 -2.84 -1.34 -6.02
C TYR A 77 -2.42 -2.52 -6.92
N SER A 78 -1.20 -2.54 -7.48
CA SER A 78 -0.70 -3.72 -8.20
C SER A 78 -0.48 -4.89 -7.24
N THR A 79 0.19 -4.63 -6.10
CA THR A 79 0.41 -5.63 -5.05
C THR A 79 -0.90 -6.12 -4.43
N CYS A 80 -1.88 -5.22 -4.26
CA CYS A 80 -3.23 -5.58 -3.85
C CYS A 80 -3.87 -6.57 -4.81
N LEU A 81 -3.79 -6.32 -6.12
CA LEU A 81 -4.43 -7.15 -7.13
C LEU A 81 -3.80 -8.56 -7.19
N GLU A 82 -2.46 -8.64 -7.14
CA GLU A 82 -1.73 -9.91 -7.09
C GLU A 82 -2.06 -10.70 -5.81
N TRP A 83 -2.18 -9.99 -4.67
CA TRP A 83 -2.56 -10.62 -3.41
C TRP A 83 -4.00 -11.15 -3.44
N VAL A 84 -4.95 -10.36 -3.96
CA VAL A 84 -6.36 -10.75 -4.07
C VAL A 84 -6.52 -11.99 -4.94
N GLU A 85 -5.85 -12.05 -6.10
CA GLU A 85 -5.85 -13.24 -6.97
C GLU A 85 -5.37 -14.50 -6.24
N SER A 86 -4.34 -14.38 -5.40
CA SER A 86 -3.71 -15.53 -4.76
C SER A 86 -4.34 -15.97 -3.43
N HIS A 87 -5.11 -15.12 -2.75
CA HIS A 87 -5.52 -15.35 -1.35
C HIS A 87 -7.03 -15.36 -1.10
N ILE A 88 -7.85 -14.78 -1.97
CA ILE A 88 -9.30 -14.73 -1.73
C ILE A 88 -9.95 -15.95 -2.39
N LEU A 89 -9.98 -17.04 -1.59
CA LEU A 89 -10.41 -18.41 -1.94
C LEU A 89 -11.94 -18.61 -2.06
N SER A 90 -12.74 -17.55 -2.13
CA SER A 90 -14.20 -17.69 -2.34
C SER A 90 -14.51 -17.95 -3.82
N GLY A 91 -14.32 -19.21 -4.24
CA GLY A 91 -14.56 -19.71 -5.59
C GLY A 91 -13.55 -19.19 -6.61
N ASP A 92 -13.38 -19.88 -7.75
CA ASP A 92 -12.46 -19.58 -8.85
C ASP A 92 -12.68 -18.19 -9.55
N SER A 93 -12.86 -17.09 -8.81
CA SER A 93 -13.68 -15.95 -9.26
C SER A 93 -12.93 -14.63 -9.45
N PHE A 94 -11.64 -14.54 -9.11
CA PHE A 94 -10.81 -13.39 -9.46
C PHE A 94 -9.55 -13.79 -10.23
N GLU A 95 -9.72 -13.99 -11.54
CA GLU A 95 -8.59 -14.06 -12.47
C GLU A 95 -8.02 -12.65 -12.69
N LEU A 96 -6.71 -12.49 -12.54
CA LEU A 96 -6.03 -11.22 -12.74
C LEU A 96 -5.93 -10.87 -14.23
N ASN A 97 -7.02 -10.33 -14.75
CA ASN A 97 -7.13 -9.85 -16.11
C ASN A 97 -7.63 -8.39 -16.13
N LEU A 98 -7.43 -7.71 -17.26
CA LEU A 98 -7.74 -6.29 -17.42
C LEU A 98 -9.20 -5.95 -17.09
N LYS A 99 -10.16 -6.83 -17.42
CA LYS A 99 -11.58 -6.60 -17.18
C LYS A 99 -11.88 -6.62 -15.68
N ASN A 100 -11.41 -7.65 -14.99
CA ASN A 100 -11.62 -7.82 -13.55
C ASN A 100 -10.90 -6.74 -12.75
N THR A 101 -9.68 -6.38 -13.14
CA THR A 101 -8.95 -5.26 -12.51
C THR A 101 -9.70 -3.93 -12.65
N LYS A 102 -10.22 -3.60 -13.84
CA LYS A 102 -11.01 -2.38 -14.04
C LYS A 102 -12.27 -2.35 -13.18
N ARG A 103 -12.97 -3.49 -13.06
CA ARG A 103 -14.12 -3.63 -12.16
C ARG A 103 -13.70 -3.38 -10.71
N PHE A 104 -12.65 -4.07 -10.25
CA PHE A 104 -12.17 -4.00 -8.88
C PHE A 104 -11.75 -2.57 -8.47
N LEU A 105 -10.84 -1.97 -9.23
CA LEU A 105 -10.38 -0.60 -8.96
C LEU A 105 -11.50 0.44 -9.16
N GLY A 106 -12.39 0.22 -10.13
CA GLY A 106 -13.57 1.07 -10.32
C GLY A 106 -14.56 1.00 -9.16
N ASN A 107 -14.76 -0.18 -8.56
CA ASN A 107 -15.60 -0.36 -7.39
C ASN A 107 -15.01 0.31 -6.14
N ILE A 108 -13.69 0.28 -5.97
CA ILE A 108 -13.00 1.08 -4.94
C ILE A 108 -13.21 2.58 -5.22
N HIS A 109 -13.09 3.00 -6.49
CA HIS A 109 -13.29 4.39 -6.88
C HIS A 109 -14.69 4.89 -6.53
N LEU A 110 -15.74 4.10 -6.79
CA LEU A 110 -17.11 4.44 -6.41
C LEU A 110 -17.27 4.71 -4.91
N TYR A 111 -16.53 3.99 -4.07
CA TYR A 111 -16.52 4.25 -2.63
C TYR A 111 -15.76 5.52 -2.27
N TYR A 112 -14.62 5.78 -2.93
CA TYR A 112 -13.88 7.03 -2.71
C TYR A 112 -14.69 8.25 -3.16
N ASP A 113 -15.41 8.16 -4.27
CA ASP A 113 -16.34 9.21 -4.73
C ASP A 113 -17.41 9.50 -3.68
N TYR A 114 -17.96 8.45 -3.04
CA TYR A 114 -18.89 8.59 -1.93
C TYR A 114 -18.24 9.32 -0.74
N LEU A 115 -17.01 8.96 -0.35
CA LEU A 115 -16.30 9.64 0.73
C LEU A 115 -16.00 11.11 0.40
N ILE A 116 -15.64 11.43 -0.84
CA ILE A 116 -15.42 12.81 -1.29
C ILE A 116 -16.73 13.59 -1.23
N SER A 117 -17.84 13.03 -1.73
CA SER A 117 -19.15 13.69 -1.72
C SER A 117 -19.67 13.97 -0.30
N THR A 118 -19.21 13.21 0.69
CA THR A 118 -19.54 13.38 2.11
C THR A 118 -18.48 14.15 2.90
N GLY A 119 -17.45 14.70 2.22
CA GLY A 119 -16.41 15.52 2.83
C GLY A 119 -15.39 14.76 3.69
N LYS A 120 -15.29 13.44 3.54
CA LYS A 120 -14.44 12.56 4.36
C LYS A 120 -13.12 12.18 3.70
N MET A 121 -12.96 12.48 2.41
CA MET A 121 -11.76 12.24 1.63
C MET A 121 -11.53 13.44 0.71
N LYS A 122 -10.26 13.75 0.40
CA LYS A 122 -9.92 14.94 -0.39
C LYS A 122 -9.86 14.70 -1.89
N ASN A 123 -9.28 13.59 -2.33
CA ASN A 123 -9.05 13.28 -3.75
C ASN A 123 -8.83 11.78 -3.96
N THR A 124 -8.78 11.38 -5.23
CA THR A 124 -8.53 10.02 -5.72
C THR A 124 -7.22 9.89 -6.50
N ASP A 125 -6.31 10.88 -6.41
CA ASP A 125 -5.18 11.04 -7.34
C ASP A 125 -4.34 9.76 -7.53
N ASN A 126 -4.04 9.03 -6.44
CA ASN A 126 -3.29 7.78 -6.51
C ASN A 126 -4.08 6.64 -7.15
N LEU A 127 -5.39 6.55 -6.90
CA LEU A 127 -6.25 5.54 -7.53
C LEU A 127 -6.47 5.84 -9.02
N ASP A 128 -6.64 7.11 -9.38
CA ASP A 128 -6.73 7.55 -10.78
C ASP A 128 -5.44 7.23 -11.53
N LYS A 129 -4.30 7.51 -10.90
CA LYS A 129 -3.00 7.12 -11.44
C LYS A 129 -2.89 5.60 -11.57
N ALA A 130 -3.37 4.82 -10.61
CA ALA A 130 -3.37 3.36 -10.70
C ALA A 130 -4.22 2.86 -11.88
N LEU A 131 -5.45 3.36 -12.03
CA LEU A 131 -6.33 3.05 -13.16
C LEU A 131 -5.68 3.38 -14.51
N LYS A 132 -4.99 4.52 -14.60
CA LYS A 132 -4.28 4.93 -15.82
C LYS A 132 -3.08 4.03 -16.12
N GLU A 133 -2.18 3.85 -15.16
CA GLU A 133 -0.91 3.14 -15.37
C GLU A 133 -1.12 1.62 -15.52
N ILE A 134 -2.01 1.03 -14.70
CA ILE A 134 -2.25 -0.41 -14.65
C ILE A 134 -3.26 -0.84 -15.73
N CYS A 135 -4.30 -0.03 -15.97
CA CYS A 135 -5.44 -0.41 -16.81
C CYS A 135 -5.63 0.43 -18.09
N GLY A 136 -4.80 1.46 -18.34
CA GLY A 136 -4.98 2.38 -19.47
C GLY A 136 -4.66 1.80 -20.84
N GLY A 137 -4.01 0.63 -20.91
CA GLY A 137 -3.63 -0.03 -22.16
C GLY A 137 -4.60 -1.12 -22.64
N LYS A 138 -4.19 -1.84 -23.70
CA LYS A 138 -4.87 -3.05 -24.20
C LYS A 138 -4.61 -4.30 -23.35
N ARG A 139 -3.58 -4.25 -22.49
CA ARG A 139 -3.16 -5.33 -21.60
C ARG A 139 -2.97 -4.77 -20.20
N LEU A 140 -3.18 -5.62 -19.21
CA LEU A 140 -2.89 -5.31 -17.82
C LEU A 140 -1.38 -5.06 -17.64
N LYS A 141 -1.02 -4.03 -16.89
CA LYS A 141 0.38 -3.64 -16.62
C LYS A 141 0.58 -3.48 -15.12
N LEU A 142 0.77 -4.59 -14.42
CA LEU A 142 1.12 -4.56 -13.00
C LEU A 142 2.48 -3.89 -12.83
N VAL A 143 2.62 -3.08 -11.78
CA VAL A 143 3.88 -2.45 -11.42
C VAL A 143 4.76 -3.50 -10.73
N THR A 144 5.69 -4.09 -11.49
CA THR A 144 6.61 -5.12 -11.00
C THR A 144 7.89 -4.56 -10.39
N ASP A 145 8.28 -3.34 -10.78
CA ASP A 145 9.36 -2.58 -10.15
C ASP A 145 8.75 -1.40 -9.41
N ILE A 146 8.58 -1.57 -8.10
CA ILE A 146 7.97 -0.55 -7.25
C ILE A 146 8.86 0.71 -7.28
N PRO A 147 8.35 1.86 -7.77
CA PRO A 147 9.11 3.08 -7.90
C PRO A 147 9.13 3.83 -6.57
N PHE A 148 9.72 3.20 -5.55
CA PHE A 148 9.88 3.80 -4.24
C PHE A 148 10.51 5.19 -4.38
N THR A 149 9.91 6.15 -3.69
CA THR A 149 10.41 7.53 -3.59
C THR A 149 11.29 7.70 -2.36
N GLY A 150 11.17 6.78 -1.40
CA GLY A 150 11.92 6.74 -0.14
C GLY A 150 11.08 7.19 1.05
N ASP A 151 9.92 7.82 0.85
CA ASP A 151 9.03 8.25 1.94
C ASP A 151 7.95 7.22 2.30
N GLU A 152 7.86 6.13 1.53
CA GLU A 152 6.93 5.05 1.83
C GLU A 152 7.38 4.28 3.06
N THR A 153 6.44 3.80 3.88
CA THR A 153 6.77 2.98 5.05
C THR A 153 7.40 1.67 4.60
N TYR A 154 8.57 1.33 5.13
CA TYR A 154 9.20 0.03 4.98
C TYR A 154 8.73 -0.94 6.09
N THR A 155 8.81 -0.50 7.34
CA THR A 155 8.35 -1.29 8.51
C THR A 155 8.06 -0.38 9.70
N ALA A 156 7.33 -0.87 10.70
CA ALA A 156 7.16 -0.21 11.99
C ALA A 156 7.51 -1.16 13.13
N ILE A 157 8.30 -0.69 14.09
CA ILE A 157 8.69 -1.48 15.27
C ILE A 157 8.07 -0.85 16.50
N TYR A 158 7.43 -1.68 17.32
CA TYR A 158 6.90 -1.31 18.63
C TYR A 158 7.90 -1.67 19.72
N GLN A 159 8.44 -0.66 20.41
CA GLN A 159 9.29 -0.85 21.58
C GLN A 159 8.82 0.07 22.71
N ASP A 160 8.70 -0.49 23.91
CA ASP A 160 8.27 0.23 25.12
C ASP A 160 6.99 1.06 24.94
N GLY A 161 6.04 0.53 24.16
CA GLY A 161 4.74 1.17 23.89
C GLY A 161 4.80 2.32 22.88
N LYS A 162 5.93 2.54 22.21
CA LYS A 162 6.08 3.54 21.13
C LYS A 162 6.28 2.85 19.79
N GLU A 163 5.47 3.25 18.81
CA GLU A 163 5.70 2.91 17.40
C GLU A 163 6.82 3.80 16.85
N VAL A 164 7.85 3.18 16.28
CA VAL A 164 8.85 3.88 15.47
C VAL A 164 8.81 3.33 14.07
N ARG A 165 8.57 4.25 13.14
CA ARG A 165 8.40 3.95 11.72
C ARG A 165 9.71 4.12 10.97
N PHE A 166 10.00 3.16 10.11
CA PHE A 166 11.11 3.19 9.18
C PHE A 166 10.57 3.32 7.76
N ASP A 167 11.06 4.31 7.03
CA ASP A 167 10.68 4.53 5.65
C ASP A 167 11.61 3.72 4.72
N VAL A 168 11.28 3.59 3.43
CA VAL A 168 12.14 2.92 2.44
C VAL A 168 13.48 3.63 2.29
N SER A 169 13.51 4.95 2.49
CA SER A 169 14.76 5.71 2.59
C SER A 169 15.64 5.25 3.73
N ASP A 170 15.06 4.89 4.88
CA ASP A 170 15.81 4.37 6.02
C ASP A 170 16.45 3.03 5.65
N TYR A 171 15.67 2.12 5.06
CA TYR A 171 16.16 0.84 4.55
C TYR A 171 17.32 1.00 3.54
N TRP A 172 17.20 1.91 2.57
CA TRP A 172 18.26 2.17 1.61
C TRP A 172 19.52 2.76 2.22
N ILE A 173 19.39 3.67 3.19
CA ILE A 173 20.54 4.20 3.91
C ILE A 173 21.24 3.07 4.68
N LEU A 174 20.49 2.13 5.28
CA LEU A 174 21.07 0.96 5.95
C LEU A 174 21.80 0.03 4.96
N ILE A 175 21.25 -0.22 3.78
CA ILE A 175 21.95 -0.95 2.71
C ILE A 175 23.28 -0.28 2.41
N LEU A 176 23.29 1.04 2.15
CA LEU A 176 24.52 1.75 1.81
C LEU A 176 25.51 1.77 2.98
N HIS A 177 25.03 1.98 4.21
CA HIS A 177 25.84 1.94 5.41
C HIS A 177 26.60 0.61 5.53
N THR A 178 25.92 -0.51 5.31
CA THR A 178 26.52 -1.86 5.41
C THR A 178 27.38 -2.22 4.20
N THR A 179 26.94 -1.88 2.98
CA THR A 179 27.57 -2.39 1.73
C THR A 179 28.61 -1.47 1.12
N LEU A 180 28.45 -0.15 1.24
CA LEU A 180 29.31 0.85 0.60
C LEU A 180 30.21 1.57 1.60
N PHE A 181 29.77 1.68 2.86
CA PHE A 181 30.42 2.52 3.87
C PHE A 181 30.99 1.73 5.05
N ASP A 182 31.14 0.41 4.93
CA ASP A 182 31.79 -0.46 5.94
C ASP A 182 31.24 -0.30 7.36
N ASN A 183 29.93 -0.11 7.50
CA ASN A 183 29.25 0.18 8.77
C ASN A 183 29.75 1.46 9.48
N ASN A 184 30.12 2.48 8.70
CA ASN A 184 30.61 3.76 9.21
C ASN A 184 29.62 4.90 8.94
N TRP A 185 28.86 5.25 9.98
CA TRP A 185 27.92 6.36 9.98
C TRP A 185 28.52 7.73 9.62
N THR A 186 29.78 7.99 9.98
CA THR A 186 30.46 9.23 9.61
C THR A 186 30.64 9.33 8.10
N LYS A 187 31.07 8.24 7.44
CA LYS A 187 31.21 8.21 5.97
C LYS A 187 29.87 8.39 5.25
N VAL A 188 28.80 7.78 5.75
CA VAL A 188 27.44 7.97 5.20
C VAL A 188 27.02 9.44 5.30
N LEU A 189 27.28 10.07 6.45
CA LEU A 189 26.91 11.45 6.71
C LEU A 189 27.73 12.43 5.85
N GLU A 190 29.04 12.21 5.70
CA GLU A 190 29.91 12.96 4.79
C GLU A 190 29.43 12.87 3.34
N ALA A 191 29.06 11.66 2.88
CA ALA A 191 28.48 11.47 1.56
C ALA A 191 27.13 12.22 1.43
N ALA A 192 26.27 12.19 2.44
CA ALA A 192 25.00 12.91 2.44
C ALA A 192 25.19 14.44 2.36
N PHE A 193 26.20 14.99 3.04
CA PHE A 193 26.56 16.42 2.94
C PHE A 193 26.93 16.81 1.52
N GLY A 194 27.61 15.92 0.78
CA GLY A 194 27.95 16.12 -0.63
C GLY A 194 26.74 16.05 -1.58
N VAL A 195 25.59 15.52 -1.13
CA VAL A 195 24.38 15.41 -1.94
C VAL A 195 23.38 16.53 -1.64
N SER A 196 22.83 16.61 -0.41
CA SER A 196 21.84 17.62 -0.06
C SER A 196 21.58 17.71 1.46
N GLY A 197 21.08 18.86 1.91
CA GLY A 197 20.68 19.04 3.30
C GLY A 197 19.51 18.14 3.74
N GLU A 198 18.67 17.69 2.80
CA GLU A 198 17.60 16.74 3.07
C GLU A 198 18.15 15.33 3.34
N ARG A 199 19.14 14.88 2.55
CA ARG A 199 19.83 13.60 2.78
C ARG A 199 20.54 13.60 4.13
N VAL A 200 21.17 14.71 4.51
CA VAL A 200 21.78 14.87 5.84
C VAL A 200 20.73 14.70 6.95
N LYS A 201 19.54 15.30 6.80
CA LYS A 201 18.45 15.14 7.79
C LYS A 201 17.96 13.70 7.89
N LYS A 202 17.75 13.00 6.76
CA LYS A 202 17.33 11.60 6.75
C LYS A 202 18.37 10.69 7.42
N VAL A 203 19.67 10.86 7.14
CA VAL A 203 20.75 10.08 7.79
C VAL A 203 20.77 10.32 9.30
N LYS A 204 20.69 11.57 9.76
CA LYS A 204 20.67 11.88 11.20
C LYS A 204 19.43 11.34 11.89
N SER A 205 18.25 11.49 11.28
CA SER A 205 17.02 10.94 11.83
C SER A 205 17.09 9.42 11.95
N LEU A 206 17.67 8.74 10.95
CA LEU A 206 17.89 7.30 11.03
C LEU A 206 18.90 6.93 12.13
N GLN A 207 20.00 7.66 12.29
CA GLN A 207 20.94 7.44 13.40
C GLN A 207 20.23 7.54 14.76
N GLU A 208 19.41 8.57 14.95
CA GLU A 208 18.60 8.74 16.18
C GLU A 208 17.62 7.58 16.38
N LYS A 209 16.91 7.14 15.32
CA LYS A 209 16.06 5.94 15.36
C LYS A 209 16.89 4.72 15.77
N MET A 210 18.12 4.60 15.28
CA MET A 210 18.96 3.42 15.54
C MET A 210 19.55 3.39 16.94
N ASP A 211 19.84 4.54 17.53
CA ASP A 211 20.28 4.64 18.92
C ASP A 211 19.18 4.21 19.91
N LEU A 212 17.90 4.40 19.55
CA LEU A 212 16.75 4.01 20.38
C LEU A 212 16.56 2.48 20.48
N PHE A 213 16.76 1.74 19.39
CA PHE A 213 16.49 0.28 19.35
C PHE A 213 17.70 -0.60 19.71
N GLY A 214 18.88 0.00 19.83
CA GLY A 214 20.13 -0.75 19.95
C GLY A 214 20.50 -1.47 18.65
N LYS A 215 21.80 -1.73 18.45
CA LYS A 215 22.33 -2.27 17.18
C LYS A 215 21.89 -3.70 16.85
N SER A 216 21.18 -4.40 17.74
CA SER A 216 20.71 -5.77 17.54
C SER A 216 19.43 -5.87 16.71
N GLY A 217 18.54 -4.86 16.75
CA GLY A 217 17.33 -4.83 15.91
C GLY A 217 17.59 -4.57 14.42
N LEU A 218 18.84 -4.22 14.06
CA LEU A 218 19.28 -3.88 12.71
C LEU A 218 19.39 -5.08 11.76
N TRP A 219 19.75 -6.25 12.29
CA TRP A 219 20.06 -7.41 11.46
C TRP A 219 18.83 -7.85 10.66
N ASP A 220 17.65 -7.77 11.25
CA ASP A 220 16.41 -8.18 10.58
C ASP A 220 16.01 -7.21 9.44
N ILE A 221 16.35 -5.92 9.55
CA ILE A 221 16.01 -4.90 8.53
C ILE A 221 16.96 -4.96 7.33
N SER A 222 18.21 -5.40 7.52
CA SER A 222 19.27 -5.25 6.52
C SER A 222 19.79 -6.56 5.91
N TYR A 223 19.53 -7.73 6.51
CA TYR A 223 20.23 -8.98 6.13
C TYR A 223 19.43 -10.08 5.45
N ASN A 224 18.14 -9.91 5.17
CA ASN A 224 17.45 -10.87 4.30
C ASN A 224 17.54 -10.41 2.84
N ASP A 225 18.51 -10.99 2.12
CA ASP A 225 18.69 -10.96 0.67
C ASP A 225 18.66 -9.57 -0.01
N VAL A 226 19.57 -8.66 0.38
CA VAL A 226 19.80 -7.42 -0.40
C VAL A 226 20.29 -7.80 -1.80
N THR A 227 19.40 -7.66 -2.77
CA THR A 227 19.70 -7.95 -4.17
C THR A 227 20.58 -6.86 -4.78
N LYS A 228 21.31 -7.19 -5.86
CA LYS A 228 22.04 -6.18 -6.64
C LYS A 228 21.12 -5.06 -7.15
N ALA A 229 19.84 -5.35 -7.39
CA ALA A 229 18.85 -4.37 -7.80
C ALA A 229 18.52 -3.37 -6.68
N GLU A 230 18.39 -3.83 -5.42
CA GLU A 230 18.16 -2.97 -4.27
C GLU A 230 19.34 -2.09 -3.93
N ALA A 231 20.56 -2.63 -3.97
CA ALA A 231 21.77 -1.82 -3.81
C ALA A 231 21.84 -0.71 -4.87
N LYS A 232 21.50 -1.02 -6.13
CA LYS A 232 21.43 -0.03 -7.20
C LYS A 232 20.33 1.01 -6.98
N ARG A 233 19.15 0.60 -6.51
CA ARG A 233 18.04 1.51 -6.16
C ARG A 233 18.45 2.45 -5.02
N ALA A 234 19.07 1.92 -3.97
CA ALA A 234 19.60 2.70 -2.85
C ALA A 234 20.63 3.74 -3.32
N MET A 235 21.60 3.33 -4.15
CA MET A 235 22.58 4.26 -4.73
C MET A 235 21.93 5.34 -5.60
N ASN A 236 21.01 4.95 -6.49
CA ASN A 236 20.32 5.89 -7.38
C ASN A 236 19.47 6.88 -6.58
N TRP A 237 18.79 6.44 -5.52
CA TRP A 237 18.02 7.33 -4.66
C TRP A 237 18.94 8.26 -3.86
N PHE A 238 20.01 7.72 -3.29
CA PHE A 238 20.89 8.46 -2.39
C PHE A 238 21.71 9.51 -3.12
N PHE A 239 22.29 9.18 -4.28
CA PHE A 239 23.16 10.07 -5.08
C PHE A 239 22.48 10.69 -6.29
N GLY A 240 21.29 10.23 -6.67
CA GLY A 240 20.53 10.79 -7.77
C GLY A 240 20.10 12.23 -7.46
N LYS A 241 20.01 13.05 -8.50
CA LYS A 241 19.38 14.38 -8.38
C LYS A 241 17.90 14.19 -8.06
N ALA A 242 17.39 14.91 -7.07
CA ALA A 242 15.95 15.01 -6.85
C ALA A 242 15.29 15.43 -8.17
N LYS A 243 14.29 14.66 -8.63
CA LYS A 243 13.50 15.01 -9.81
C LYS A 243 12.53 16.12 -9.47
#